data_AF-A0A950X0J4-F1
#
_entry.id   AF-A0A950X0J4-F1
#
_cell.length_a   1.000
_cell.length_b   1.000
_cell.length_c   1.000
_cell.angle_alpha   90.00
_cell.angle_beta   90.00
_cell.angle_gamma   90.00
#
_symmetry.space_group_name_H-M   'P 1'
#
loop_
_entity.id
_entity.type
_entity.pdbx_description
1 polymer ?
#
loop_
_entity_poly.entity_id
_entity_poly.type
_entity_poly.pdbx_seq_one_letter_code
_entity_poly.pdbx_strand_id
1 'polypeptide(L)'
;LPLVLPPLFPVLVASFAFSFNNFALVYLLTAGGPRMVGGGIAGETDILVTYTYNLAFRDAGANYVLASAIATLLFIIVGTLSWLNLRFSLKRVPR
;
A
#
# COMPACT_ATOMS: atom_id res chain seq x y z
N LEU A 1 10.52 -3.28 -29.20
CA LEU A 1 9.99 -3.47 -27.84
C LEU A 1 10.94 -4.18 -26.84
N PRO A 2 11.76 -5.19 -27.19
CA PRO A 2 12.59 -5.88 -26.18
C PRO A 2 13.74 -5.04 -25.58
N LEU A 3 14.20 -3.99 -26.27
CA LEU A 3 15.24 -3.07 -25.73
C LEU A 3 14.74 -2.06 -24.69
N VAL A 4 13.43 -1.79 -24.62
CA VAL A 4 12.86 -0.76 -23.71
C VAL A 4 12.36 -1.31 -22.38
N LEU A 5 12.09 -2.62 -22.30
CA LEU A 5 11.66 -3.27 -21.06
C LEU A 5 12.69 -3.18 -19.91
N PRO A 6 14.00 -3.43 -20.12
CA PRO A 6 15.01 -3.39 -19.05
C PRO A 6 15.06 -2.09 -18.23
N PRO A 7 15.06 -0.89 -18.84
CA PRO A 7 15.04 0.37 -18.09
C PRO A 7 13.66 0.73 -17.52
N LEU A 8 12.56 0.16 -18.03
CA LEU A 8 11.20 0.46 -17.56
C LEU A 8 10.81 -0.34 -16.30
N PHE A 9 11.42 -1.51 -16.05
CA PHE A 9 11.14 -2.32 -14.86
C PHE A 9 11.26 -1.55 -13.52
N PRO A 10 12.34 -0.80 -13.22
CA PRO A 10 12.43 -0.08 -11.96
C PRO A 10 11.34 1.00 -11.83
N VAL A 11 11.03 1.70 -12.92
CA VAL A 11 9.97 2.70 -12.95
C VAL A 11 8.60 2.06 -12.69
N LEU A 12 8.32 0.92 -13.32
CA LEU A 12 7.05 0.22 -13.18
C LEU A 12 6.81 -0.29 -11.75
N VAL A 13 7.85 -0.80 -11.09
CA VAL A 13 7.72 -1.22 -9.68
C VAL A 13 7.60 -0.02 -8.75
N ALA A 14 8.32 1.08 -9.00
CA ALA A 14 8.15 2.31 -8.24
C ALA A 14 6.72 2.86 -8.37
N SER A 15 6.16 2.87 -9.58
CA SER A 15 4.76 3.25 -9.83
C SER A 15 3.77 2.31 -9.15
N PHE A 16 4.02 0.99 -9.14
CA PHE A 16 3.20 0.04 -8.40
C PHE A 16 3.24 0.30 -6.88
N ALA A 17 4.43 0.50 -6.32
CA ALA A 17 4.59 0.79 -4.89
C ALA A 17 3.91 2.10 -4.47
N PHE A 18 3.98 3.12 -5.35
CA PHE A 18 3.28 4.39 -5.17
C PHE A 18 1.75 4.20 -5.17
N SER A 19 1.22 3.47 -6.15
CA SER A 19 -0.22 3.19 -6.25
C SER A 19 -0.72 2.33 -5.08
N PHE A 20 0.07 1.36 -4.60
CA PHE A 20 -0.29 0.49 -3.49
C PHE A 20 -0.43 1.24 -2.16
N ASN A 21 0.35 2.31 -1.94
CA ASN A 21 0.35 3.10 -0.71
C ASN A 21 -0.33 4.46 -0.85
N ASN A 22 -1.18 4.67 -1.86
CA ASN A 22 -1.78 5.98 -2.14
C ASN A 22 -2.95 6.31 -1.19
N PHE A 23 -2.61 6.57 0.08
CA PHE A 23 -3.57 6.90 1.13
C PHE A 23 -4.42 8.13 0.79
N ALA A 24 -3.78 9.22 0.34
CA ALA A 24 -4.47 10.48 0.09
C ALA A 24 -5.58 10.34 -0.98
N LEU A 25 -5.31 9.63 -2.07
CA LEU A 25 -6.28 9.44 -3.14
C LEU A 25 -7.51 8.68 -2.64
N VAL A 26 -7.30 7.54 -1.98
CA VAL A 26 -8.42 6.70 -1.50
C VAL A 26 -9.18 7.40 -0.37
N TYR A 27 -8.47 7.97 0.60
CA TYR A 27 -9.09 8.61 1.74
C TYR A 27 -9.93 9.84 1.35
N LEU A 28 -9.44 10.67 0.44
CA LEU A 28 -10.14 11.90 0.03
C LEU A 28 -11.29 11.63 -0.94
N LEU A 29 -11.14 10.67 -1.86
CA LEU A 29 -12.13 10.43 -2.90
C LEU A 29 -13.27 9.53 -2.45
N THR A 30 -12.95 8.45 -1.73
CA THR A 30 -13.94 7.43 -1.35
C THR A 30 -14.00 7.17 0.16
N ALA A 31 -12.99 7.62 0.92
CA ALA A 31 -12.81 7.28 2.33
C ALA A 31 -12.90 5.76 2.59
N GLY A 32 -12.54 4.95 1.60
CA GLY A 32 -12.67 3.49 1.62
C GLY A 32 -14.00 2.93 1.13
N GLY A 33 -15.04 3.76 0.98
CA GLY A 33 -16.39 3.29 0.67
C GLY A 33 -16.56 2.67 -0.73
N PRO A 34 -17.71 2.02 -1.01
CA PRO A 34 -18.81 1.68 -0.08
C PRO A 34 -18.39 0.63 0.96
N ARG A 35 -19.15 0.50 2.06
CA ARG A 35 -18.84 -0.52 3.07
C ARG A 35 -19.02 -1.92 2.50
N MET A 36 -18.08 -2.81 2.79
CA MET A 36 -18.15 -4.20 2.36
C MET A 36 -19.30 -4.91 3.08
N VAL A 37 -20.12 -5.65 2.33
CA VAL A 37 -21.21 -6.43 2.92
C VAL A 37 -20.62 -7.57 3.74
N GLY A 38 -20.82 -7.54 5.07
CA GLY A 38 -20.24 -8.52 6.00
C GLY A 38 -18.79 -8.22 6.44
N GLY A 39 -18.16 -7.16 5.93
CA GLY A 39 -16.77 -6.79 6.26
C GLY A 39 -16.61 -5.82 7.45
N GLY A 40 -17.70 -5.52 8.16
CA GLY A 40 -17.69 -4.58 9.28
C GLY A 40 -17.32 -3.15 8.84
N ILE A 41 -16.19 -2.65 9.32
CA ILE A 41 -15.68 -1.31 8.99
C ILE A 41 -14.87 -1.24 7.70
N ALA A 42 -14.53 -2.39 7.10
CA ALA A 42 -13.80 -2.42 5.84
C ALA A 42 -14.68 -1.90 4.70
N GLY A 43 -14.11 -1.04 3.87
CA GLY A 43 -14.73 -0.59 2.64
C GLY A 43 -14.17 -1.29 1.40
N GLU A 44 -14.97 -1.39 0.35
CA GLU A 44 -14.65 -2.09 -0.90
C GLU A 44 -13.47 -1.44 -1.64
N THR A 45 -13.23 -0.15 -1.41
CA THR A 45 -12.10 0.57 -2.01
C THR A 45 -10.97 0.84 -1.01
N ASP A 46 -11.06 0.30 0.21
CA ASP A 46 -10.00 0.47 1.20
C ASP A 46 -8.74 -0.28 0.76
N ILE A 47 -7.65 0.47 0.63
CA ILE A 47 -6.29 -0.10 0.68
C ILE A 47 -5.90 -0.34 2.15
N LEU A 48 -4.97 -1.25 2.39
CA LEU A 48 -4.53 -1.62 3.75
C LEU A 48 -4.22 -0.40 4.64
N VAL A 49 -3.59 0.64 4.09
CA VAL A 49 -3.28 1.89 4.82
C VAL A 49 -4.53 2.68 5.20
N THR A 50 -5.55 2.69 4.36
CA THR A 50 -6.82 3.40 4.63
C THR A 50 -7.69 2.59 5.60
N TYR A 51 -7.67 1.26 5.49
CA TYR A 51 -8.31 0.38 6.46
C TYR A 51 -7.74 0.54 7.87
N THR A 52 -6.40 0.56 8.02
CA THR A 52 -5.78 0.76 9.34
C THR A 52 -6.10 2.13 9.93
N TYR A 53 -6.13 3.17 9.10
CA TYR A 53 -6.54 4.50 9.51
C TYR A 53 -8.00 4.52 9.97
N ASN A 54 -8.91 3.91 9.20
CA ASN A 54 -10.33 3.82 9.52
C ASN A 54 -10.56 3.11 10.86
N LEU A 55 -9.82 2.01 11.10
CA LEU A 55 -9.87 1.26 12.35
C LEU A 55 -9.31 2.03 13.57
N ALA A 56 -8.29 2.87 13.35
CA ALA A 56 -7.68 3.69 14.39
C ALA A 56 -8.54 4.89 14.80
N PHE A 57 -9.13 5.58 13.82
CA PHE A 57 -9.63 6.95 14.00
C PHE A 57 -11.11 7.16 13.64
N ARG A 58 -11.71 6.31 12.79
CA ARG A 58 -13.12 6.49 12.37
C ARG A 58 -14.11 5.65 13.16
N ASP A 59 -13.65 4.57 13.77
CA ASP A 59 -14.50 3.75 14.61
C ASP A 59 -14.68 4.40 15.99
N ALA A 60 -15.91 4.37 16.52
CA ALA A 60 -16.25 4.99 17.81
C ALA A 60 -15.48 4.41 19.01
N GLY A 61 -14.83 3.25 18.82
CA GLY A 61 -13.99 2.58 19.81
C GLY A 61 -12.48 2.74 19.62
N ALA A 62 -12.03 3.53 18.64
CA ALA A 62 -10.62 3.86 18.37
C ALA A 62 -9.60 2.77 18.76
N ASN A 63 -9.48 1.74 17.92
CA ASN A 63 -8.69 0.54 18.22
C ASN A 63 -7.19 0.75 17.93
N TYR A 64 -6.54 1.65 18.67
CA TYR A 64 -5.14 2.05 18.44
C TYR A 64 -4.14 0.89 18.51
N VAL A 65 -4.34 -0.07 19.42
CA VAL A 65 -3.45 -1.24 19.57
C VAL A 65 -3.53 -2.14 18.33
N LEU A 66 -4.75 -2.40 17.86
CA LEU A 66 -4.98 -3.21 16.66
C LEU A 66 -4.44 -2.49 15.41
N ALA A 67 -4.72 -1.19 15.29
CA ALA A 67 -4.23 -0.38 14.19
C ALA A 67 -2.70 -0.31 14.14
N SER A 68 -2.03 -0.16 15.29
CA SER A 68 -0.57 -0.18 15.38
C SER A 68 0.03 -1.52 14.97
N ALA A 69 -0.62 -2.64 15.34
CA ALA A 69 -0.19 -3.98 14.93
C ALA A 69 -0.25 -4.14 13.40
N ILE A 70 -1.36 -3.72 12.78
CA ILE A 70 -1.50 -3.79 11.31
C ILE A 70 -0.54 -2.79 10.62
N ALA A 71 -0.35 -1.59 11.17
CA ALA A 71 0.62 -0.62 10.65
C ALA A 71 2.06 -1.17 10.67
N THR A 72 2.43 -1.92 11.71
CA THR A 72 3.74 -2.57 11.81
C THR A 72 3.88 -3.69 10.76
N LEU A 73 2.82 -4.48 10.57
CA LEU A 73 2.77 -5.51 9.52
C LEU A 73 2.88 -4.90 8.11
N LEU A 74 2.20 -3.77 7.88
CA LEU A 74 2.31 -3.00 6.64
C LEU A 74 3.72 -2.50 6.38
N PHE A 75 4.38 -1.98 7.42
CA PHE A 75 5.77 -1.54 7.31
C PHE A 75 6.70 -2.70 6.90
N ILE A 76 6.53 -3.89 7.47
CA ILE A 76 7.32 -5.07 7.09
C ILE A 76 7.06 -5.45 5.62
N ILE A 77 5.81 -5.46 5.17
CA ILE A 77 5.46 -5.84 3.79
C ILE A 77 6.02 -4.81 2.79
N VAL A 78 5.72 -3.52 2.99
CA VAL A 78 6.15 -2.47 2.08
C VAL A 78 7.67 -2.29 2.11
N GLY A 79 8.28 -2.39 3.29
CA GLY A 79 9.73 -2.33 3.48
C GLY A 79 10.47 -3.49 2.79
N THR A 80 9.96 -4.71 2.91
CA THR A 80 10.55 -5.88 2.23
C THR A 80 10.40 -5.79 0.72
N LEU A 81 9.22 -5.40 0.21
CA LEU A 81 9.00 -5.17 -1.22
C LEU A 81 9.90 -4.07 -1.78
N SER A 82 10.05 -2.96 -1.06
CA SER A 82 10.94 -1.85 -1.45
C SER A 82 12.40 -2.29 -1.48
N TRP A 83 12.84 -3.03 -0.47
CA TRP A 83 14.20 -3.56 -0.40
C TRP A 83 14.50 -4.54 -1.53
N LEU A 84 13.59 -5.48 -1.79
CA LEU A 84 13.69 -6.41 -2.91
C LEU A 84 13.77 -5.65 -4.24
N ASN A 85 12.91 -4.65 -4.44
CA ASN A 85 12.91 -3.86 -5.65
C ASN A 85 14.25 -3.14 -5.89
N LEU A 86 14.80 -2.49 -4.86
CA LEU A 86 16.11 -1.86 -4.92
C LEU A 86 17.22 -2.88 -5.27
N ARG A 87 17.18 -4.07 -4.66
CA ARG A 87 18.12 -5.16 -4.97
C ARG A 87 18.02 -5.65 -6.41
N PHE A 88 16.81 -5.76 -6.98
CA PHE A 88 16.61 -6.16 -8.36
C PHE A 88 17.03 -5.07 -9.36
N SER A 89 16.81 -3.80 -9.03
CA SER A 89 17.23 -2.66 -9.87
C SER A 89 18.76 -2.55 -9.96
N LEU A 90 19.46 -2.71 -8.83
CA LEU A 90 20.92 -2.57 -8.78
C LEU A 90 21.68 -3.72 -9.47
N LYS A 91 21.10 -4.92 -9.58
CA LYS A 91 21.73 -6.07 -10.26
C LYS A 91 21.71 -5.98 -11.79
N ARG A 92 20.96 -5.06 -12.38
CA ARG A 92 20.77 -4.96 -13.85
C ARG A 92 21.45 -3.74 -14.48
N VAL A 93 22.25 -2.98 -13.73
CA VAL A 93 23.13 -1.95 -14.29
C VAL A 93 24.43 -2.61 -14.71
N PRO A 94 24.67 -2.90 -16.01
CA PRO A 94 26.02 -3.21 -16.47
C PRO A 94 26.89 -1.98 -16.23
N ARG A 95 28.11 -2.21 -15.73
CA ARG A 95 29.15 -1.18 -15.72
C ARG A 95 29.51 -0.77 -17.14
#